data_AF-A0A3L7TZL3-F1
#
_entry.id   AF-A0A3L7TZL3-F1
#
_cell.length_a   1.000
_cell.length_b   1.000
_cell.length_c   1.000
_cell.angle_alpha   90.00
_cell.angle_beta   90.00
_cell.angle_gamma   90.00
#
_symmetry.space_group_name_H-M   'P 1'
#
loop_
_entity.id
_entity.type
_entity.pdbx_description
1 polymer ?
#
loop_
_entity_poly.entity_id
_entity_poly.type
_entity_poly.pdbx_seq_one_letter_code
_entity_poly.pdbx_strand_id
1 'polypeptide(L)'
;MTLAVGTNQESLIDESIREKSSQALCTHCGQAMPKSFQTTSVEKFCCAGCEAVWLMLHECGLEKYYAMQTAEGSSPNRPHRNSSQAYLDHAEFQSRHVQTLDDDRLRAELRLDGLKCGACLWLLEALPRLERGLMNSRVDLGRSVIALEWVSAQTSLSKIAQRIAALGYQVRPIGTLASRQEWRRQDRIWLIDIAVAGAISGNVMAIAFALYGAQFSWMDDPTRQFLQWTSVLLAAIAVLWPGRLFLRNAMNAIRARRPHMDLPIALAL
;
A
#
# COMPACT_ATOMS: atom_id res chain seq x y z
N MET A 1 -32.73 -54.04 -33.44
CA MET A 1 -33.48 -53.19 -32.49
C MET A 1 -32.47 -52.86 -31.39
N THR A 2 -31.71 -51.77 -31.48
CA THR A 2 -32.13 -50.39 -31.20
C THR A 2 -31.14 -49.40 -31.83
N LEU A 3 -31.68 -48.25 -32.23
CA LEU A 3 -31.07 -47.05 -32.81
C LEU A 3 -30.12 -46.29 -31.88
N ALA A 4 -29.46 -45.27 -32.46
CA ALA A 4 -29.04 -43.96 -31.91
C ALA A 4 -27.52 -43.75 -31.93
N VAL A 5 -26.97 -42.91 -32.83
CA VAL A 5 -27.01 -41.43 -32.88
C VAL A 5 -26.03 -40.81 -31.87
N GLY A 6 -25.07 -40.04 -32.40
CA GLY A 6 -24.57 -38.83 -31.75
C GLY A 6 -23.14 -38.85 -31.20
N THR A 7 -22.15 -38.61 -32.05
CA THR A 7 -20.84 -38.05 -31.62
C THR A 7 -20.35 -36.97 -32.59
N ASN A 8 -21.26 -36.17 -33.16
CA ASN A 8 -20.95 -34.99 -33.97
C ASN A 8 -21.10 -33.68 -33.15
N GLN A 9 -20.90 -33.76 -31.83
CA GLN A 9 -21.18 -32.65 -30.90
C GLN A 9 -19.96 -32.22 -30.07
N GLU A 10 -18.86 -32.98 -30.08
CA GLU A 10 -17.60 -32.57 -29.41
C GLU A 10 -16.77 -31.58 -30.23
N SER A 11 -16.86 -31.61 -31.57
CA SER A 11 -16.09 -30.68 -32.43
C SER A 11 -16.64 -29.24 -32.44
N LEU A 12 -17.92 -29.05 -32.11
CA LEU A 12 -18.55 -27.72 -32.09
C LEU A 12 -18.31 -26.96 -30.77
N ILE A 13 -17.89 -27.64 -29.71
CA ILE A 13 -17.60 -27.03 -28.41
C ILE A 13 -16.17 -26.44 -28.40
N ASP A 14 -15.23 -27.06 -29.12
CA ASP A 14 -13.83 -26.60 -29.19
C ASP A 14 -13.66 -25.37 -30.09
N GLU A 15 -14.45 -25.25 -31.16
CA GLU A 15 -14.47 -24.07 -32.04
C GLU A 15 -15.07 -22.82 -31.33
N SER A 16 -16.07 -23.04 -30.47
CA SER A 16 -16.71 -22.03 -29.62
C SER A 16 -15.78 -21.42 -28.56
N ILE A 17 -14.74 -22.15 -28.13
CA ILE A 17 -13.75 -21.64 -27.17
C ILE A 17 -12.66 -20.84 -27.88
N ARG A 18 -12.32 -21.17 -29.14
CA ARG A 18 -11.32 -20.44 -29.94
C ARG A 18 -11.83 -19.12 -30.51
N GLU A 19 -13.14 -18.98 -30.72
CA GLU A 19 -13.79 -17.75 -31.16
C GLU A 19 -14.11 -16.74 -30.03
N LYS A 20 -13.78 -17.06 -28.76
CA LYS A 20 -13.80 -16.07 -27.67
C LYS A 20 -12.61 -15.11 -27.76
N SER A 21 -12.67 -14.26 -28.78
CA SER A 21 -12.22 -12.87 -28.77
C SER A 21 -10.76 -12.64 -28.36
N SER A 22 -9.88 -12.43 -29.33
CA SER A 22 -8.68 -11.60 -29.16
C SER A 22 -9.11 -10.16 -28.84
N GLN A 23 -9.61 -9.94 -27.62
CA GLN A 23 -10.00 -8.64 -27.13
C GLN A 23 -8.72 -7.83 -26.94
N ALA A 24 -8.57 -6.74 -27.69
CA ALA A 24 -7.48 -5.80 -27.47
C ALA A 24 -7.51 -5.33 -26.02
N LEU A 25 -6.37 -5.34 -25.35
CA LEU A 25 -6.22 -4.82 -23.99
C LEU A 25 -5.93 -3.32 -24.05
N CYS A 26 -6.42 -2.59 -23.05
CA CYS A 26 -6.11 -1.18 -22.88
C CYS A 26 -4.65 -1.00 -22.46
N THR A 27 -3.92 -0.12 -23.16
CA THR A 27 -2.50 0.19 -22.88
C THR A 27 -2.30 0.76 -21.47
N HIS A 28 -3.27 1.52 -20.95
CA HIS A 28 -3.23 2.00 -19.58
C HIS A 28 -3.69 0.91 -18.59
N CYS A 29 -4.99 0.66 -18.44
CA CYS A 29 -5.55 -0.18 -17.37
C CYS A 29 -5.41 -1.70 -17.53
N GLY A 30 -4.94 -2.19 -18.69
CA GLY A 30 -4.82 -3.63 -18.97
C GLY A 30 -6.14 -4.40 -19.06
N GLN A 31 -7.30 -3.73 -19.00
CA GLN A 31 -8.61 -4.37 -19.16
C GLN A 31 -8.95 -4.60 -20.64
N ALA A 32 -9.81 -5.57 -20.89
CA ALA A 32 -10.39 -5.79 -22.22
C ALA A 32 -11.13 -4.54 -22.72
N MET A 33 -10.85 -4.16 -23.96
CA MET A 33 -11.52 -3.02 -24.58
C MET A 33 -12.98 -3.34 -24.93
N PRO A 34 -13.90 -2.37 -24.73
CA PRO A 34 -15.26 -2.50 -25.22
C PRO A 34 -15.27 -2.52 -26.76
N LYS A 35 -16.17 -3.30 -27.36
CA LYS A 35 -16.29 -3.45 -28.82
C LYS A 35 -16.51 -2.12 -29.57
N SER A 36 -16.99 -1.08 -28.88
CA SER A 36 -17.28 0.25 -29.42
C SER A 36 -16.06 1.16 -29.59
N PHE A 37 -14.90 0.81 -29.04
CA PHE A 37 -13.65 1.55 -29.21
C PHE A 37 -12.68 0.71 -30.06
N GLN A 38 -12.83 0.78 -31.38
CA GLN A 38 -11.85 0.23 -32.31
C GLN A 38 -11.11 1.40 -32.96
N THR A 39 -9.92 1.69 -32.46
CA THR A 39 -9.02 2.69 -33.05
C THR A 39 -7.89 1.98 -33.82
N THR A 40 -7.40 2.63 -34.86
CA THR A 40 -6.26 2.21 -35.69
C THR A 40 -4.91 2.66 -35.12
N SER A 41 -4.89 3.41 -34.01
CA SER A 41 -3.66 3.80 -33.32
C SER A 41 -2.93 2.61 -32.67
N VAL A 42 -1.61 2.73 -32.53
CA VAL A 42 -0.75 1.73 -31.85
C VAL A 42 -1.17 1.60 -30.39
N GLU A 43 -1.40 2.73 -29.72
CA GLU A 43 -1.93 2.80 -28.37
C GLU A 43 -3.46 2.76 -28.39
N LYS A 44 -4.06 1.90 -27.55
CA LYS A 44 -5.50 1.70 -27.52
C LYS A 44 -6.03 1.83 -26.09
N PHE A 45 -7.14 2.55 -25.92
CA PHE A 45 -7.68 2.88 -24.60
C PHE A 45 -9.13 2.43 -24.43
N CYS A 46 -9.48 1.86 -23.27
CA CYS A 46 -10.86 1.44 -23.01
C CYS A 46 -11.85 2.60 -22.77
N CYS A 47 -11.34 3.81 -22.51
CA CYS A 47 -12.12 5.03 -22.35
C CYS A 47 -11.23 6.28 -22.46
N ALA A 48 -11.83 7.44 -22.73
CA ALA A 48 -11.14 8.74 -22.76
C ALA A 48 -10.40 9.09 -21.45
N GLY A 49 -10.85 8.54 -20.31
CA GLY A 49 -10.15 8.71 -19.03
C GLY A 49 -8.79 8.00 -19.00
N CYS A 50 -8.70 6.79 -19.56
CA CYS A 50 -7.45 6.04 -19.63
C CYS A 50 -6.45 6.70 -20.58
N GLU A 51 -6.94 7.26 -21.70
CA GLU A 51 -6.14 8.04 -22.63
C GLU A 51 -5.60 9.32 -21.97
N ALA A 52 -6.45 10.07 -21.28
CA ALA A 52 -6.05 11.30 -20.60
C ALA A 52 -4.99 11.07 -19.51
N VAL A 53 -5.15 10.00 -18.70
CA VAL A 53 -4.15 9.64 -17.69
C VAL A 53 -2.86 9.19 -18.36
N TRP A 54 -2.94 8.38 -19.42
CA TRP A 54 -1.75 7.91 -20.12
C TRP A 54 -0.94 9.08 -20.68
N LEU A 55 -1.59 10.05 -21.35
CA LEU A 55 -0.96 11.26 -21.86
C LEU A 55 -0.32 12.08 -20.73
N MET A 56 -1.06 12.31 -19.65
CA MET A 56 -0.59 13.05 -18.48
C MET A 56 0.67 12.42 -17.87
N LEU A 57 0.73 11.09 -17.76
CA LEU A 57 1.91 10.39 -17.26
C LEU A 57 3.12 10.55 -18.20
N HIS A 58 2.91 10.51 -19.51
CA HIS A 58 4.01 10.69 -20.49
C HIS A 58 4.52 12.13 -20.49
N GLU A 59 3.62 13.12 -20.52
CA GLU A 59 3.97 14.55 -20.48
C GLU A 59 4.75 14.93 -19.21
N CYS A 60 4.44 14.29 -18.08
CA CYS A 60 5.11 14.50 -16.80
C CYS A 60 6.37 13.62 -16.60
N GLY A 61 6.77 12.83 -17.60
CA GLY A 61 7.93 11.93 -17.52
C GLY A 61 7.78 10.80 -16.49
N LEU A 62 6.54 10.37 -16.23
CA LEU A 62 6.18 9.37 -15.23
C LEU A 62 5.98 7.95 -15.80
N GLU A 63 6.53 7.67 -16.98
CA GLU A 63 6.38 6.39 -17.72
C GLU A 63 6.86 5.16 -16.94
N LYS A 64 7.82 5.34 -16.01
CA LYS A 64 8.31 4.28 -15.11
C LYS A 64 7.19 3.60 -14.32
N TYR A 65 6.05 4.25 -14.16
CA TYR A 65 4.83 3.67 -13.58
C TYR A 65 4.48 2.31 -14.17
N TYR A 66 4.52 2.16 -15.50
CA TYR A 66 4.13 0.93 -16.19
C TYR A 66 5.15 -0.21 -15.97
N ALA A 67 6.44 0.12 -15.92
CA ALA A 67 7.49 -0.84 -15.63
C ALA A 67 7.37 -1.40 -14.20
N MET A 68 7.15 -0.51 -13.22
CA MET A 68 6.97 -0.91 -11.82
C MET A 68 5.74 -1.78 -11.62
N GLN A 69 4.62 -1.39 -12.25
CA GLN A 69 3.39 -2.15 -12.21
C GLN A 69 3.55 -3.59 -12.74
N THR A 70 4.25 -3.73 -13.87
CA THR A 70 4.50 -5.03 -14.49
C THR A 70 5.36 -5.91 -13.58
N ALA A 71 6.40 -5.34 -12.97
CA ALA A 71 7.24 -6.05 -12.00
C ALA A 71 6.46 -6.51 -10.76
N GLU A 72 5.47 -5.72 -10.32
CA GLU A 72 4.62 -6.03 -9.16
C GLU A 72 3.39 -6.91 -9.50
N GLY A 73 3.18 -7.25 -10.78
CA GLY A 73 2.04 -8.04 -11.23
C GLY A 73 0.68 -7.40 -10.91
N SER A 74 0.63 -6.06 -10.85
CA SER A 74 -0.59 -5.30 -10.54
C SER A 74 -1.21 -4.70 -11.81
N SER A 75 -2.47 -4.28 -11.74
CA SER A 75 -3.17 -3.56 -12.83
C SER A 75 -3.57 -2.18 -12.30
N PRO A 76 -3.54 -1.10 -13.13
CA PRO A 76 -3.89 0.23 -12.67
C PRO A 76 -5.35 0.29 -12.26
N ASN A 77 -5.67 1.22 -11.37
CA ASN A 77 -7.06 1.53 -11.12
C ASN A 77 -7.68 2.20 -12.34
N ARG A 78 -8.95 1.89 -12.57
CA ARG A 78 -9.73 2.54 -13.60
C ARG A 78 -10.05 3.97 -13.15
N PRO A 79 -9.86 5.00 -14.01
CA PRO A 79 -10.29 6.36 -13.72
C PRO A 79 -11.77 6.42 -13.33
N HIS A 80 -12.09 7.15 -12.26
CA HIS A 80 -13.48 7.36 -11.85
C HIS A 80 -14.09 8.49 -12.70
N ARG A 81 -15.21 8.20 -13.38
CA ARG A 81 -15.94 9.19 -14.19
C ARG A 81 -16.83 10.03 -13.27
N ASN A 82 -16.58 11.34 -13.18
CA ASN A 82 -17.46 12.34 -12.54
C ASN A 82 -17.93 12.05 -11.09
N SER A 83 -17.02 11.93 -10.13
CA SER A 83 -17.37 12.20 -8.73
C SER A 83 -17.09 13.67 -8.43
N SER A 84 -18.12 14.51 -8.28
CA SER A 84 -17.91 15.88 -7.81
C SER A 84 -17.29 15.85 -6.41
N GLN A 85 -16.08 16.39 -6.28
CA GLN A 85 -15.37 16.51 -5.01
C GLN A 85 -15.59 17.88 -4.36
N ALA A 86 -16.59 18.64 -4.83
CA ALA A 86 -16.89 19.99 -4.36
C ALA A 86 -17.18 20.06 -2.85
N TYR A 87 -17.68 18.96 -2.26
CA TYR A 87 -17.98 18.91 -0.83
C TYR A 87 -16.75 19.12 0.07
N LEU A 88 -15.55 18.82 -0.45
CA LEU A 88 -14.27 19.00 0.27
C LEU A 88 -13.93 20.47 0.51
N ASP A 89 -14.51 21.39 -0.26
CA ASP A 89 -14.26 22.83 -0.14
C ASP A 89 -15.31 23.53 0.73
N HIS A 90 -16.31 22.81 1.28
CA HIS A 90 -17.28 23.40 2.20
C HIS A 90 -16.62 23.80 3.53
N ALA A 91 -17.04 24.94 4.09
CA ALA A 91 -16.47 25.48 5.34
C ALA A 91 -16.57 24.51 6.53
N GLU A 92 -17.66 23.74 6.65
CA GLU A 92 -17.82 22.73 7.70
C GLU A 92 -16.79 21.59 7.57
N PHE A 93 -16.47 21.20 6.33
CA PHE A 93 -15.45 20.20 6.07
C PHE A 93 -14.06 20.75 6.36
N GLN A 94 -13.76 21.93 5.83
CA GLN A 94 -12.46 22.60 5.98
C GLN A 94 -12.10 22.82 7.45
N SER A 95 -13.04 23.34 8.26
CA SER A 95 -12.82 23.54 9.70
C SER A 95 -12.54 22.27 10.50
N ARG A 96 -13.02 21.10 10.05
CA ARG A 96 -12.83 19.82 10.74
C ARG A 96 -11.62 19.02 10.25
N HIS A 97 -11.27 19.16 8.97
CA HIS A 97 -10.33 18.26 8.30
C HIS A 97 -9.08 18.94 7.76
N VAL A 98 -9.07 20.27 7.68
CA VAL A 98 -7.96 21.05 7.14
C VAL A 98 -7.30 21.86 8.26
N GLN A 99 -5.98 21.78 8.31
CA GLN A 99 -5.13 22.51 9.23
C GLN A 99 -4.42 23.61 8.45
N THR A 100 -4.46 24.84 8.97
CA THR A 100 -3.66 25.94 8.44
C THR A 100 -2.25 25.87 9.02
N LEU A 101 -1.25 25.91 8.16
CA LEU A 101 0.17 26.06 8.50
C LEU A 101 0.62 27.49 8.20
N ASP A 102 1.87 27.78 8.55
CA ASP A 102 2.54 29.04 8.21
C ASP A 102 2.63 29.24 6.69
N ASP A 103 2.63 30.51 6.27
CA ASP A 103 2.72 30.97 4.87
C ASP A 103 1.54 30.58 3.97
N ASP A 104 0.30 30.67 4.47
CA ASP A 104 -0.93 30.41 3.70
C ASP A 104 -0.99 28.97 3.11
N ARG A 105 -0.31 28.05 3.80
CA ARG A 105 -0.31 26.64 3.48
C ARG A 105 -1.41 25.93 4.25
N LEU A 106 -2.05 24.99 3.58
CA LEU A 106 -3.09 24.15 4.16
C LEU A 106 -2.64 22.70 4.10
N ARG A 107 -3.04 21.92 5.10
CA ARG A 107 -2.79 20.50 5.18
C ARG A 107 -4.05 19.72 5.49
N ALA A 108 -4.22 18.61 4.77
CA ALA A 108 -5.28 17.66 5.00
C ALA A 108 -4.75 16.23 4.89
N GLU A 109 -5.42 15.32 5.59
CA GLU A 109 -5.17 13.89 5.47
C GLU A 109 -6.46 13.23 4.98
N LEU A 110 -6.35 12.49 3.89
CA LEU A 110 -7.45 11.79 3.23
C LEU A 110 -7.13 10.30 3.16
N ARG A 111 -8.16 9.46 3.25
CA ARG A 111 -8.05 8.03 3.00
C ARG A 111 -8.21 7.78 1.51
N LEU A 112 -7.40 6.87 0.99
CA LEU A 112 -7.45 6.42 -0.40
C LEU A 112 -8.00 5.01 -0.49
N ASP A 113 -8.84 4.78 -1.49
CA ASP A 113 -9.22 3.44 -1.90
C ASP A 113 -8.45 3.03 -3.16
N GLY A 114 -8.17 1.72 -3.26
CA GLY A 114 -7.49 1.16 -4.42
C GLY A 114 -5.96 1.26 -4.37
N LEU A 115 -5.38 1.68 -3.25
CA LEU A 115 -3.94 1.67 -3.02
C LEU A 115 -3.47 0.23 -2.76
N LYS A 116 -2.59 -0.32 -3.60
CA LYS A 116 -2.25 -1.77 -3.56
C LYS A 116 -0.77 -2.12 -3.73
N CYS A 117 0.05 -1.22 -4.28
CA CYS A 117 1.42 -1.56 -4.70
C CYS A 117 2.37 -0.35 -4.62
N GLY A 118 3.67 -0.60 -4.76
CA GLY A 118 4.70 0.44 -4.73
C GLY A 118 4.59 1.41 -5.91
N ALA A 119 4.11 0.95 -7.08
CA ALA A 119 3.82 1.83 -8.20
C ALA A 119 2.72 2.87 -7.87
N CYS A 120 1.72 2.51 -7.07
CA CYS A 120 0.69 3.44 -6.59
C CYS A 120 1.29 4.52 -5.69
N LEU A 121 2.15 4.11 -4.75
CA LEU A 121 2.88 5.03 -3.85
C LEU A 121 3.70 6.03 -4.66
N TRP A 122 4.55 5.54 -5.55
CA TRP A 122 5.43 6.38 -6.37
C TRP A 122 4.65 7.41 -7.20
N LEU A 123 3.54 6.98 -7.81
CA LEU A 123 2.71 7.86 -8.61
C LEU A 123 2.05 8.96 -7.77
N LEU A 124 1.51 8.60 -6.60
CA LEU A 124 0.82 9.56 -5.73
C LEU A 124 1.79 10.52 -5.03
N GLU A 125 3.01 10.11 -4.70
CA GLU A 125 4.05 11.03 -4.20
C GLU A 125 4.56 11.97 -5.29
N ALA A 126 4.45 11.57 -6.57
CA ALA A 126 4.75 12.43 -7.70
C ALA A 126 3.62 13.44 -8.04
N LEU A 127 2.49 13.45 -7.33
CA LEU A 127 1.38 14.39 -7.53
C LEU A 127 1.78 15.88 -7.60
N PRO A 128 2.75 16.39 -6.82
CA PRO A 128 3.20 17.78 -6.94
C PRO A 128 3.70 18.16 -8.34
N ARG A 129 4.13 17.18 -9.16
CA ARG A 129 4.50 17.38 -10.56
C ARG A 129 3.29 17.53 -11.49
N LEU A 130 2.14 16.98 -11.08
CA LEU A 130 0.92 16.87 -11.86
C LEU A 130 -0.06 18.03 -11.58
N GLU A 131 -0.03 18.62 -10.39
CA GLU A 131 -0.90 19.73 -9.99
C GLU A 131 -0.10 20.89 -9.40
N ARG A 132 -0.17 22.06 -10.06
CA ARG A 132 0.46 23.29 -9.56
C ARG A 132 -0.24 23.76 -8.27
N GLY A 133 0.54 24.19 -7.29
CA GLY A 133 0.05 24.62 -5.99
C GLY A 133 0.03 23.51 -4.92
N LEU A 134 0.17 22.24 -5.31
CA LEU A 134 0.45 21.15 -4.37
C LEU A 134 1.95 21.11 -4.08
N MET A 135 2.34 21.33 -2.82
CA MET A 135 3.74 21.41 -2.41
C MET A 135 4.30 20.04 -2.03
N ASN A 136 3.48 19.24 -1.33
CA ASN A 136 3.92 17.97 -0.77
C ASN A 136 2.77 16.97 -0.79
N SER A 137 3.10 15.73 -1.13
CA SER A 137 2.19 14.59 -1.16
C SER A 137 2.93 13.41 -0.55
N ARG A 138 2.49 12.95 0.62
CA ARG A 138 3.06 11.78 1.29
C ARG A 138 2.00 10.72 1.44
N VAL A 139 2.33 9.49 1.04
CA VAL A 139 1.38 8.38 1.10
C VAL A 139 1.87 7.33 2.09
N ASP A 140 0.96 6.92 2.95
CA ASP A 140 1.14 5.78 3.83
C ASP A 140 0.41 4.57 3.23
N LEU A 141 1.18 3.66 2.64
CA LEU A 141 0.66 2.41 2.07
C LEU A 141 -0.06 1.56 3.11
N GLY A 142 0.51 1.44 4.30
CA GLY A 142 -0.03 0.59 5.38
C GLY A 142 -1.38 1.08 5.88
N ARG A 143 -1.58 2.40 5.92
CA ARG A 143 -2.84 3.03 6.38
C ARG A 143 -3.80 3.39 5.25
N SER A 144 -3.35 3.30 4.00
CA SER A 144 -4.05 3.82 2.82
C SER A 144 -4.45 5.29 3.01
N VAL A 145 -3.52 6.10 3.50
CA VAL A 145 -3.72 7.52 3.81
C VAL A 145 -2.77 8.36 2.97
N ILE A 146 -3.25 9.50 2.47
CA ILE A 146 -2.45 10.53 1.83
C ILE A 146 -2.51 11.81 2.65
N ALA A 147 -1.34 12.33 2.99
CA ALA A 147 -1.16 13.66 3.57
C ALA A 147 -0.79 14.64 2.46
N LEU A 148 -1.59 15.70 2.31
CA LEU A 148 -1.46 16.70 1.28
C LEU A 148 -1.16 18.05 1.91
N GLU A 149 -0.19 18.78 1.36
CA GLU A 149 0.09 20.16 1.74
C GLU A 149 0.08 21.04 0.48
N TRP A 150 -0.76 22.08 0.47
CA TRP A 150 -0.97 22.94 -0.68
C TRP A 150 -1.10 24.41 -0.29
N VAL A 151 -0.92 25.31 -1.25
CA VAL A 151 -1.10 26.75 -1.07
C VAL A 151 -2.53 27.13 -1.43
N SER A 152 -3.25 27.76 -0.49
CA SER A 152 -4.68 28.06 -0.65
C SER A 152 -4.96 28.95 -1.89
N ALA A 153 -4.06 29.88 -2.18
CA ALA A 153 -4.14 30.79 -3.32
C ALA A 153 -3.95 30.12 -4.70
N GLN A 154 -3.31 28.96 -4.79
CA GLN A 154 -2.97 28.32 -6.07
C GLN A 154 -3.90 27.15 -6.44
N THR A 155 -4.37 26.40 -5.45
CA THR A 155 -5.23 25.23 -5.67
C THR A 155 -6.17 24.98 -4.50
N SER A 156 -7.29 24.31 -4.76
CA SER A 156 -8.24 23.85 -3.74
C SER A 156 -8.10 22.35 -3.47
N LEU A 157 -8.65 21.90 -2.35
CA LEU A 157 -8.65 20.49 -1.96
C LEU A 157 -9.49 19.67 -2.95
N SER A 158 -10.63 20.20 -3.42
CA SER A 158 -11.45 19.52 -4.43
C SER A 158 -10.71 19.31 -5.75
N LYS A 159 -9.87 20.25 -6.18
CA LYS A 159 -9.09 20.14 -7.41
C LYS A 159 -8.02 19.05 -7.31
N ILE A 160 -7.30 19.00 -6.18
CA ILE A 160 -6.33 17.94 -5.90
C ILE A 160 -7.04 16.57 -5.86
N ALA A 161 -8.19 16.49 -5.17
CA ALA A 161 -9.00 15.28 -5.12
C ALA A 161 -9.50 14.81 -6.49
N GLN A 162 -9.86 15.74 -7.38
CA GLN A 162 -10.23 15.43 -8.77
C GLN A 162 -9.06 14.85 -9.55
N ARG A 163 -7.83 15.37 -9.37
CA ARG A 163 -6.63 14.79 -9.98
C ARG A 163 -6.38 13.37 -9.49
N ILE A 164 -6.50 13.14 -8.19
CA ILE A 164 -6.37 11.80 -7.59
C ILE A 164 -7.44 10.84 -8.15
N ALA A 165 -8.68 11.30 -8.30
CA ALA A 165 -9.77 10.54 -8.90
C ALA A 165 -9.55 10.23 -10.40
N ALA A 166 -8.94 11.16 -11.14
CA ALA A 166 -8.56 10.95 -12.54
C ALA A 166 -7.54 9.81 -12.65
N LEU A 167 -6.58 9.70 -11.71
CA LEU A 167 -5.63 8.58 -11.62
C LEU A 167 -6.29 7.25 -11.16
N GLY A 168 -7.60 7.26 -10.88
CA GLY A 168 -8.35 6.06 -10.50
C GLY A 168 -8.39 5.78 -8.99
N TYR A 169 -8.00 6.72 -8.13
CA TYR A 169 -8.11 6.56 -6.68
C TYR A 169 -9.30 7.34 -6.12
N GLN A 170 -10.11 6.70 -5.28
CA GLN A 170 -11.16 7.40 -4.55
C GLN A 170 -10.60 7.99 -3.26
N VAL A 171 -10.84 9.27 -3.05
CA VAL A 171 -10.55 9.96 -1.78
C VAL A 171 -11.76 9.93 -0.86
N ARG A 172 -11.52 9.68 0.43
CA ARG A 172 -12.52 9.82 1.49
C ARG A 172 -11.92 10.59 2.66
N PRO A 173 -12.73 11.39 3.39
CA PRO A 173 -12.26 11.97 4.64
C PRO A 173 -11.84 10.90 5.62
N ILE A 174 -10.69 11.12 6.28
CA ILE A 174 -10.35 10.38 7.49
C ILE A 174 -11.30 10.87 8.58
N GLY A 175 -12.08 9.94 9.15
CA GLY A 175 -12.99 10.23 10.24
C GLY A 175 -12.30 10.97 11.39
N THR A 176 -13.09 11.76 12.13
CA THR A 176 -12.81 12.67 13.26
C THR A 176 -11.50 12.53 14.07
N LEU A 177 -11.18 13.54 14.89
CA LEU A 177 -10.05 13.56 15.85
C LEU A 177 -9.86 12.25 16.66
N ALA A 178 -10.94 11.50 16.91
CA ALA A 178 -10.90 10.19 17.56
C ALA A 178 -10.07 9.14 16.79
N SER A 179 -10.10 9.16 15.45
CA SER A 179 -9.22 8.29 14.65
C SER A 179 -7.75 8.67 14.86
N ARG A 180 -7.42 9.97 14.86
CA ARG A 180 -6.07 10.49 15.16
C ARG A 180 -5.58 10.07 16.54
N GLN A 181 -6.45 10.02 17.55
CA GLN A 181 -6.10 9.53 18.88
C GLN A 181 -5.81 8.03 18.89
N GLU A 182 -6.62 7.23 18.19
CA GLU A 182 -6.36 5.79 18.07
C GLU A 182 -5.03 5.54 17.34
N TRP A 183 -4.72 6.30 16.29
CA TRP A 183 -3.42 6.22 15.62
C TRP A 183 -2.26 6.53 16.57
N ARG A 184 -2.34 7.64 17.32
CA ARG A 184 -1.31 7.99 18.32
C ARG A 184 -1.19 6.91 19.41
N ARG A 185 -2.30 6.27 19.78
CA ARG A 185 -2.29 5.17 20.75
C ARG A 185 -1.54 3.96 20.20
N GLN A 186 -1.81 3.60 18.94
CA GLN A 186 -1.06 2.54 18.25
C GLN A 186 0.41 2.90 18.16
N ASP A 187 0.78 4.07 17.63
CA ASP A 187 2.17 4.50 17.53
C ASP A 187 2.89 4.43 18.91
N ARG A 188 2.20 4.84 19.98
CA ARG A 188 2.73 4.72 21.35
C ARG A 188 2.95 3.28 21.80
N ILE A 189 2.04 2.36 21.47
CA ILE A 189 2.21 0.92 21.75
C ILE A 189 3.45 0.40 21.03
N TRP A 190 3.68 0.79 19.78
CA TRP A 190 4.84 0.35 19.01
C TRP A 190 6.15 0.91 19.57
N LEU A 191 6.16 2.17 20.01
CA LEU A 191 7.31 2.76 20.71
C LEU A 191 7.61 2.03 22.03
N ILE A 192 6.57 1.62 22.77
CA ILE A 192 6.73 0.81 23.98
C ILE A 192 7.32 -0.57 23.63
N ASP A 193 6.80 -1.22 22.59
CA ASP A 193 7.30 -2.54 22.14
C ASP A 193 8.79 -2.44 21.73
N ILE A 194 9.21 -1.35 21.06
CA ILE A 194 10.63 -1.06 20.76
C ILE A 194 11.46 -0.86 22.04
N ALA A 195 10.96 -0.07 22.99
CA ALA A 195 11.66 0.19 24.24
C ALA A 195 11.84 -1.10 25.06
N VAL A 196 10.81 -1.95 25.13
CA VAL A 196 10.86 -3.26 25.77
C VAL A 196 11.86 -4.18 25.08
N ALA A 197 11.85 -4.25 23.74
CA ALA A 197 12.82 -5.02 22.98
C ALA A 197 14.26 -4.56 23.24
N GLY A 198 14.49 -3.24 23.27
CA GLY A 198 15.80 -2.65 23.59
C GLY A 198 16.26 -2.98 25.02
N ALA A 199 15.36 -2.89 26.00
CA ALA A 199 15.67 -3.25 27.38
C ALA A 199 16.01 -4.73 27.53
N ILE A 200 15.25 -5.62 26.90
CA ILE A 200 15.53 -7.06 26.90
C ILE A 200 16.88 -7.35 26.23
N SER A 201 17.14 -6.76 25.05
CA SER A 201 18.41 -6.91 24.33
C SER A 201 19.60 -6.46 25.18
N GLY A 202 19.49 -5.31 25.87
CA GLY A 202 20.52 -4.83 26.79
C GLY A 202 20.80 -5.79 27.94
N ASN A 203 19.76 -6.37 28.55
CA ASN A 203 19.93 -7.36 29.62
C ASN A 203 20.54 -8.67 29.11
N VAL A 204 20.09 -9.16 27.96
CA VAL A 204 20.66 -10.36 27.32
C VAL A 204 22.14 -10.13 26.97
N MET A 205 22.50 -8.95 26.45
CA MET A 205 23.89 -8.59 26.19
C MET A 205 24.74 -8.55 27.47
N ALA A 206 24.22 -7.98 28.55
CA ALA A 206 24.93 -7.96 29.84
C ALA A 206 25.16 -9.38 30.39
N ILE A 207 24.14 -10.25 30.29
CA ILE A 207 24.26 -11.66 30.66
C ILE A 207 25.28 -12.38 29.77
N ALA A 208 25.25 -12.14 28.46
CA ALA A 208 26.22 -12.70 27.52
C ALA A 208 27.65 -12.26 27.84
N PHE A 209 27.85 -10.99 28.21
CA PHE A 209 29.14 -10.48 28.65
C PHE A 209 29.64 -11.15 29.94
N ALA A 210 28.75 -11.32 30.94
CA ALA A 210 29.07 -12.03 32.17
C ALA A 210 29.45 -13.50 31.93
N LEU A 211 28.69 -14.20 31.08
CA LEU A 211 28.97 -15.58 30.68
C LEU A 211 30.27 -15.71 29.86
N TYR A 212 30.60 -14.72 29.03
CA TYR A 212 31.87 -14.69 28.30
C TYR A 212 33.05 -14.46 29.26
N GLY A 213 32.92 -13.52 30.20
CA GLY A 213 33.91 -13.28 31.25
C GLY A 213 34.14 -14.49 32.16
N ALA A 214 33.12 -15.31 32.39
CA ALA A 214 33.21 -16.58 33.11
C ALA A 214 34.16 -17.61 32.47
N GLN A 215 34.53 -17.42 31.21
CA GLN A 215 35.53 -18.28 30.55
C GLN A 215 36.96 -17.92 30.97
N PHE A 216 37.17 -16.70 31.48
CA PHE A 216 38.47 -16.18 31.93
C PHE A 216 38.57 -16.08 33.46
N SER A 217 37.43 -16.09 34.16
CA SER A 217 37.32 -15.99 35.61
C SER A 217 36.45 -17.12 36.15
N TRP A 218 36.81 -17.70 37.29
CA TRP A 218 36.09 -18.86 37.85
C TRP A 218 34.63 -18.51 38.21
N MET A 219 33.67 -19.30 37.73
CA MET A 219 32.23 -19.16 37.99
C MET A 219 31.62 -20.53 38.29
N ASP A 220 30.83 -20.61 39.35
CA ASP A 220 30.16 -21.85 39.73
C ASP A 220 29.10 -22.28 38.68
N ASP A 221 29.00 -23.59 38.44
CA ASP A 221 28.04 -24.16 37.49
C ASP A 221 26.57 -23.77 37.74
N PRO A 222 26.06 -23.71 38.99
CA PRO A 222 24.69 -23.26 39.25
C PRO A 222 24.43 -21.82 38.80
N THR A 223 25.40 -20.92 39.03
CA THR A 223 25.32 -19.51 38.64
C THR A 223 25.29 -19.37 37.12
N ARG A 224 26.14 -20.15 36.42
CA ARG A 224 26.16 -20.20 34.96
C ARG A 224 24.83 -20.67 34.39
N GLN A 225 24.27 -21.76 34.91
CA GLN A 225 22.97 -22.28 34.46
C GLN A 225 21.84 -21.28 34.70
N PHE A 226 21.83 -20.63 35.86
CA PHE A 226 20.86 -19.59 36.18
C PHE A 226 20.87 -18.44 35.16
N LEU A 227 22.06 -17.94 34.81
CA LEU A 227 22.21 -16.89 33.80
C LEU A 227 21.77 -17.34 32.40
N GLN A 228 22.10 -18.57 32.00
CA GLN A 228 21.66 -19.14 30.72
C GLN A 228 20.14 -19.26 30.62
N TRP A 229 19.49 -19.82 31.64
CA TRP A 229 18.03 -19.94 31.68
C TRP A 229 17.34 -18.58 31.72
N THR A 230 17.93 -17.61 32.42
CA THR A 230 17.44 -16.23 32.42
C THR A 230 17.53 -15.61 31.03
N SER A 231 18.63 -15.83 30.30
CA SER A 231 18.80 -15.37 28.92
C SER A 231 17.76 -15.99 27.97
N VAL A 232 17.50 -17.30 28.09
CA VAL A 232 16.46 -18.00 27.32
C VAL A 232 15.07 -17.43 27.61
N LEU A 233 14.74 -17.20 28.87
CA LEU A 233 13.45 -16.62 29.27
C LEU A 233 13.27 -15.21 28.67
N LEU A 234 14.29 -14.37 28.78
CA LEU A 234 14.26 -13.02 28.22
C LEU A 234 14.12 -13.06 26.68
N ALA A 235 14.86 -13.93 26.00
CA ALA A 235 14.74 -14.12 24.56
C ALA A 235 13.32 -14.56 24.16
N ALA A 236 12.73 -15.51 24.89
CA ALA A 236 11.35 -15.96 24.65
C ALA A 236 10.34 -14.82 24.79
N ILE A 237 10.48 -13.96 25.81
CA ILE A 237 9.62 -12.77 25.99
C ILE A 237 9.78 -11.80 24.81
N ALA A 238 11.01 -11.56 24.33
CA ALA A 238 11.25 -10.70 23.17
C ALA A 238 10.59 -11.24 21.88
N VAL A 239 10.65 -12.55 21.65
CA VAL A 239 10.02 -13.15 20.45
C VAL A 239 8.49 -13.09 20.56
N LEU A 240 7.93 -13.42 21.72
CA LEU A 240 6.47 -13.51 21.89
C LEU A 240 5.76 -12.15 22.00
N TRP A 241 6.45 -11.12 22.51
CA TRP A 241 5.84 -9.80 22.71
C TRP A 241 6.11 -8.85 21.54
N PRO A 242 7.28 -8.21 21.39
CA PRO A 242 7.53 -7.33 20.25
C PRO A 242 7.59 -8.10 18.92
N GLY A 243 8.07 -9.35 18.91
CA GLY A 243 8.11 -10.19 17.70
C GLY A 243 6.75 -10.62 17.14
N ARG A 244 5.66 -10.53 17.92
CA ARG A 244 4.30 -10.97 17.50
C ARG A 244 3.80 -10.32 16.21
N LEU A 245 4.22 -9.09 15.94
CA LEU A 245 3.84 -8.34 14.75
C LEU A 245 4.34 -9.04 13.49
N PHE A 246 5.63 -9.36 13.45
CA PHE A 246 6.26 -10.03 12.32
C PHE A 246 5.67 -11.42 12.12
N LEU A 247 5.47 -12.18 13.20
CA LEU A 247 4.84 -13.49 13.16
C LEU A 247 3.41 -13.42 12.58
N ARG A 248 2.61 -12.43 12.99
CA ARG A 248 1.24 -12.25 12.48
C ARG A 248 1.23 -11.86 11.01
N ASN A 249 2.11 -10.94 10.60
CA ASN A 249 2.22 -10.50 9.21
C ASN A 249 2.68 -11.65 8.30
N ALA A 250 3.70 -12.40 8.72
CA ALA A 250 4.18 -13.59 8.03
C ALA A 250 3.06 -14.64 7.89
N MET A 251 2.29 -14.90 8.95
CA MET A 251 1.19 -15.87 8.91
C MET A 251 0.08 -15.46 7.95
N ASN A 252 -0.24 -14.16 7.90
CA ASN A 252 -1.19 -13.61 6.93
C ASN A 252 -0.66 -13.70 5.50
N ALA A 253 0.64 -13.43 5.28
CA ALA A 253 1.29 -13.53 3.98
C ALA A 253 1.29 -14.98 3.45
N ILE A 254 1.58 -15.95 4.32
CA ILE A 254 1.52 -17.38 4.00
C ILE A 254 0.09 -17.77 3.59
N ARG A 255 -0.92 -17.36 4.37
CA ARG A 255 -2.34 -17.61 4.03
C ARG A 255 -2.74 -16.97 2.70
N ALA A 256 -2.22 -15.77 2.42
CA ALA A 256 -2.47 -15.05 1.17
C ALA A 256 -1.64 -15.55 -0.02
N ARG A 257 -0.70 -16.48 0.19
CA ARG A 257 0.25 -16.98 -0.81
C ARG A 257 1.00 -15.87 -1.54
N ARG A 258 1.39 -14.83 -0.80
CA ARG A 258 2.16 -13.69 -1.35
C ARG A 258 3.50 -13.56 -0.63
N PRO A 259 4.59 -13.29 -1.35
CA PRO A 259 5.87 -12.96 -0.72
C PRO A 259 5.71 -11.65 0.05
N HIS A 260 6.17 -11.64 1.31
CA HIS A 260 6.12 -10.48 2.20
C HIS A 260 7.48 -10.29 2.87
N MET A 261 7.91 -9.04 3.05
CA MET A 261 9.23 -8.72 3.62
C MET A 261 9.41 -9.25 5.05
N ASP A 262 8.32 -9.43 5.79
CA ASP A 262 8.37 -9.94 7.17
C ASP A 262 8.56 -11.47 7.23
N LEU A 263 8.49 -12.18 6.10
CA LEU A 263 8.58 -13.65 6.06
C LEU A 263 9.95 -14.18 6.49
N PRO A 264 11.10 -13.66 5.97
CA PRO A 264 12.42 -14.10 6.40
C PRO A 264 12.71 -13.74 7.85
N ILE A 265 12.22 -12.57 8.31
CA ILE A 265 12.40 -12.10 9.69
C ILE A 265 11.67 -13.02 10.66
N ALA A 266 10.41 -13.38 10.35
CA ALA A 266 9.63 -14.30 11.16
C ALA A 266 10.18 -15.73 11.20
N LEU A 267 11.00 -16.12 10.21
CA LEU A 267 11.66 -17.43 10.18
C LEU A 267 12.98 -17.43 10.96
N ALA A 268 13.60 -16.26 11.12
CA ALA A 268 14.82 -16.09 11.90
C ALA A 268 14.56 -15.92 13.41
N LEU A 269 13.38 -15.41 13.78
CA LEU A 269 12.88 -15.32 15.15
C LEU A 269 12.40 -16.68 15.68
#